data_AF-A0A163JH55-F1
#
_entry.id   AF-A0A163JH55-F1
#
_cell.length_a   1.000
_cell.length_b   1.000
_cell.length_c   1.000
_cell.angle_alpha   90.00
_cell.angle_beta   90.00
_cell.angle_gamma   90.00
#
_symmetry.space_group_name_H-M   'P 1'
#
loop_
_entity.id
_entity.type
_entity.pdbx_description
1 polymer ?
#
loop_
_entity_poly.entity_id
_entity_poly.type
_entity_poly.pdbx_seq_one_letter_code
_entity_poly.pdbx_strand_id
1 'polypeptide(L)'
;MASVDDSSVGAVSGCVRGNLICSGWKLQKVADGIQITYVTQVDLAGSIPSSFLRSVQLQVPLCAGKVAEYISSYGPPPITGDLSCVFKKELFDHGKREHTVHLDGQGDAAFSFSSKMYPNGVKVKTTTGEAQVTGNSIQVTGVNGPTTVTISKA
;
A
#
# COMPACT_ATOMS: atom_id res chain seq x y z
N MET A 1 -14.94 3.19 0.84
CA MET A 1 -14.49 4.53 0.40
C MET A 1 -15.66 5.22 -0.26
N ALA A 2 -15.83 6.52 -0.02
CA ALA A 2 -16.83 7.37 -0.66
C ALA A 2 -16.29 8.81 -0.71
N SER A 3 -16.80 9.63 -1.63
CA SER A 3 -16.49 11.05 -1.70
C SER A 3 -16.96 11.79 -0.45
N VAL A 4 -16.20 12.80 -0.06
CA VAL A 4 -16.52 13.75 1.01
C VAL A 4 -16.21 15.16 0.56
N ASP A 5 -16.89 16.14 1.14
CA ASP A 5 -16.58 17.54 0.95
C ASP A 5 -15.52 17.98 1.97
N ASP A 6 -14.45 18.59 1.47
CA ASP A 6 -13.35 19.12 2.28
C ASP A 6 -13.06 20.55 1.81
N SER A 7 -13.31 21.53 2.69
CA SER A 7 -13.10 22.95 2.38
C SER A 7 -11.64 23.31 2.12
N SER A 8 -10.69 22.48 2.54
CA SER A 8 -9.27 22.67 2.27
C SER A 8 -8.85 22.21 0.86
N VAL A 9 -9.70 21.42 0.18
CA VAL A 9 -9.42 20.86 -1.14
C VAL A 9 -10.38 21.41 -2.19
N GLY A 10 -9.95 22.48 -2.86
CA GLY A 10 -10.76 23.17 -3.87
C GLY A 10 -10.94 22.44 -5.20
N ALA A 11 -11.61 23.13 -6.14
CA ALA A 11 -11.70 22.68 -7.53
C ALA A 11 -10.34 22.83 -8.24
N VAL A 12 -10.05 21.90 -9.15
CA VAL A 12 -8.83 21.93 -9.98
C VAL A 12 -9.22 22.36 -11.38
N SER A 13 -8.56 23.42 -11.89
CA SER A 13 -8.81 23.93 -13.23
C SER A 13 -8.61 22.85 -14.29
N GLY A 14 -9.56 22.70 -15.21
CA GLY A 14 -9.55 21.66 -16.24
C GLY A 14 -10.05 20.28 -15.79
N CYS A 15 -10.46 20.11 -14.54
CA CYS A 15 -11.01 18.86 -14.03
C CYS A 15 -12.47 19.02 -13.57
N VAL A 16 -13.30 18.03 -13.89
CA VAL A 16 -14.63 17.88 -13.30
C VAL A 16 -14.50 16.91 -12.12
N ARG A 17 -15.00 17.30 -10.94
CA ARG A 17 -14.97 16.45 -9.75
C ARG A 17 -16.05 15.38 -9.85
N GLY A 18 -15.62 14.12 -10.04
CA GLY A 18 -16.51 12.97 -9.92
C GLY A 18 -16.95 12.74 -8.47
N ASN A 19 -18.14 12.16 -8.31
CA ASN A 19 -18.70 11.75 -7.04
C ASN A 19 -18.61 10.22 -6.89
N LEU A 20 -17.69 9.76 -6.05
CA LEU A 20 -17.55 8.36 -5.68
C LEU A 20 -18.59 8.00 -4.62
N ILE A 21 -19.71 7.45 -5.05
CA ILE A 21 -20.82 7.08 -4.16
C ILE A 21 -20.39 5.95 -3.22
N CYS A 22 -19.73 4.92 -3.77
CA CYS A 22 -19.18 3.82 -2.99
C CYS A 22 -18.05 3.16 -3.78
N SER A 23 -16.97 2.81 -3.09
CA SER A 23 -15.98 1.88 -3.61
C SER A 23 -15.30 1.11 -2.49
N GLY A 24 -14.98 -0.14 -2.74
CA GLY A 24 -14.35 -0.98 -1.73
C GLY A 24 -13.91 -2.33 -2.28
N TRP A 25 -13.03 -2.95 -1.52
CA TRP A 25 -12.48 -4.26 -1.80
C TRP A 25 -12.89 -5.21 -0.69
N LYS A 26 -13.41 -6.38 -1.07
CA LYS A 26 -13.57 -7.51 -0.16
C LYS A 26 -12.58 -8.59 -0.57
N LEU A 27 -11.68 -8.91 0.35
CA LEU A 27 -10.67 -9.95 0.18
C LEU A 27 -11.08 -11.16 1.02
N GLN A 28 -11.09 -12.34 0.44
CA GLN A 28 -11.40 -13.58 1.14
C GLN A 28 -10.36 -14.64 0.82
N LYS A 29 -9.78 -15.25 1.84
CA LYS A 29 -8.94 -16.44 1.66
C LYS A 29 -9.83 -17.59 1.17
N VAL A 30 -9.39 -18.26 0.11
CA VAL A 30 -10.00 -19.48 -0.44
C VAL A 30 -8.92 -20.57 -0.51
N ALA A 31 -9.31 -21.82 -0.82
CA ALA A 31 -8.38 -22.95 -0.82
C ALA A 31 -7.10 -22.69 -1.62
N ASP A 32 -7.25 -22.16 -2.84
CA ASP A 32 -6.14 -21.98 -3.79
C ASP A 32 -5.72 -20.50 -3.97
N GLY A 33 -6.06 -19.61 -3.04
CA GLY A 33 -5.63 -18.22 -3.12
C GLY A 33 -6.51 -17.21 -2.41
N ILE A 34 -6.69 -16.06 -3.04
CA ILE A 34 -7.48 -14.94 -2.53
C ILE A 34 -8.55 -14.60 -3.56
N GLN A 35 -9.81 -14.71 -3.16
CA GLN A 35 -10.92 -14.17 -3.91
C GLN A 35 -11.01 -12.66 -3.65
N ILE A 36 -11.08 -11.89 -4.73
CA ILE A 36 -11.20 -10.44 -4.71
C ILE A 36 -12.57 -10.06 -5.27
N THR A 37 -13.36 -9.34 -4.48
CA THR A 37 -14.56 -8.64 -4.97
C THR A 37 -14.31 -7.15 -4.88
N TYR A 38 -14.35 -6.47 -6.02
CA TYR A 38 -14.26 -5.02 -6.09
C TYR A 38 -15.64 -4.44 -6.40
N VAL A 39 -16.12 -3.58 -5.52
CA VAL A 39 -17.39 -2.86 -5.68
C VAL A 39 -17.05 -1.41 -5.97
N THR A 40 -17.70 -0.82 -6.97
CA THR A 40 -17.54 0.59 -7.30
C THR A 40 -18.82 1.15 -7.89
N GLN A 41 -19.20 2.33 -7.42
CA GLN A 41 -20.30 3.12 -7.90
C GLN A 41 -19.81 4.57 -7.91
N VAL A 42 -19.70 5.13 -9.12
CA VAL A 42 -19.19 6.47 -9.34
C VAL A 42 -20.12 7.20 -10.30
N ASP A 43 -20.46 8.43 -9.93
CA ASP A 43 -20.98 9.42 -10.85
C ASP A 43 -19.79 10.26 -11.33
N LEU A 44 -19.43 10.14 -12.60
CA LEU A 44 -18.30 10.89 -13.17
C LEU A 44 -18.61 12.38 -13.37
N ALA A 45 -19.88 12.78 -13.15
CA ALA A 45 -20.40 14.13 -13.37
C ALA A 45 -20.15 14.66 -14.80
N GLY A 46 -20.58 15.89 -15.05
CA GLY A 46 -20.42 16.55 -16.34
C GLY A 46 -21.20 15.87 -17.48
N SER A 47 -20.84 16.23 -18.72
CA SER A 47 -21.50 15.75 -19.94
C SER A 47 -20.65 14.70 -20.66
N ILE A 48 -20.77 13.44 -20.24
CA ILE A 48 -19.98 12.33 -20.78
C ILE A 48 -20.85 11.46 -21.72
N PRO A 49 -20.41 11.16 -22.94
CA PRO A 49 -21.13 10.25 -23.84
C PRO A 49 -21.36 8.87 -23.21
N SER A 50 -22.57 8.32 -23.36
CA SER A 50 -22.97 7.04 -22.77
C SER A 50 -22.09 5.86 -23.21
N SER A 51 -21.63 5.86 -24.46
CA SER A 51 -20.68 4.87 -24.98
C SER A 51 -19.34 4.88 -24.23
N PHE A 52 -18.85 6.07 -23.87
CA PHE A 52 -17.63 6.22 -23.08
C PHE A 52 -17.84 5.78 -21.63
N LEU A 53 -18.98 6.14 -21.02
CA LEU A 53 -19.34 5.68 -19.67
C LEU A 53 -19.35 4.15 -19.56
N ARG A 54 -19.92 3.45 -20.55
CA ARG A 54 -19.93 1.99 -20.59
C ARG A 54 -18.52 1.40 -20.67
N SER A 55 -17.65 1.98 -21.47
CA SER A 55 -16.25 1.55 -21.56
C SER A 55 -15.54 1.72 -20.22
N VAL A 56 -15.71 2.87 -19.54
CA VAL A 56 -15.13 3.10 -18.21
C VAL A 56 -15.64 2.07 -17.20
N GLN A 57 -16.95 1.80 -17.17
CA GLN A 57 -17.54 0.80 -16.27
C GLN A 57 -16.95 -0.60 -16.47
N LEU A 58 -16.58 -0.97 -17.69
CA LEU A 58 -15.94 -2.26 -17.99
C LEU A 58 -14.45 -2.28 -17.64
N GLN A 59 -13.75 -1.16 -17.74
CA GLN A 59 -12.31 -1.06 -17.49
C GLN A 59 -11.97 -0.90 -16.01
N VAL A 60 -12.78 -0.14 -15.25
CA VAL A 60 -12.51 0.17 -13.85
C VAL A 60 -12.28 -1.08 -12.98
N PRO A 61 -13.05 -2.18 -13.11
CA PRO A 61 -12.80 -3.39 -12.34
C PRO A 61 -11.50 -4.13 -12.67
N LEU A 62 -10.89 -3.87 -13.83
CA LEU A 62 -9.63 -4.50 -14.23
C LEU A 62 -8.44 -4.09 -13.36
N CYS A 63 -8.59 -3.06 -12.52
CA CYS A 63 -7.61 -2.72 -11.51
C CYS A 63 -7.28 -3.90 -10.57
N ALA A 64 -8.26 -4.79 -10.31
CA ALA A 64 -8.03 -6.01 -9.53
C ALA A 64 -7.03 -6.95 -10.21
N GLY A 65 -7.13 -7.08 -11.54
CA GLY A 65 -6.17 -7.81 -12.35
C GLY A 65 -4.77 -7.20 -12.27
N LYS A 66 -4.67 -5.86 -12.29
CA LYS A 66 -3.38 -5.15 -12.14
C LYS A 66 -2.72 -5.39 -10.78
N VAL A 67 -3.50 -5.47 -9.71
CA VAL A 67 -2.98 -5.85 -8.38
C VAL A 67 -2.44 -7.28 -8.40
N ALA A 68 -3.19 -8.22 -8.98
CA ALA A 68 -2.75 -9.61 -9.10
C ALA A 68 -1.48 -9.76 -9.95
N GLU A 69 -1.40 -9.05 -11.09
CA GLU A 69 -0.20 -8.97 -11.94
C GLU A 69 0.99 -8.44 -11.15
N TYR A 70 0.81 -7.33 -10.42
CA TYR A 70 1.87 -6.72 -9.61
C TYR A 70 2.42 -7.68 -8.55
N ILE A 71 1.53 -8.30 -7.75
CA ILE A 71 1.95 -9.26 -6.71
C ILE A 71 2.58 -10.51 -7.33
N SER A 72 2.10 -10.98 -8.48
CA SER A 72 2.70 -12.13 -9.16
C SER A 72 4.12 -11.83 -9.66
N SER A 73 4.32 -10.62 -10.18
CA SER A 73 5.56 -10.17 -10.81
C SER A 73 6.63 -9.75 -9.80
N TYR A 74 6.23 -8.99 -8.77
CA TYR A 74 7.15 -8.37 -7.81
C TYR A 74 6.99 -8.92 -6.40
N GLY A 75 5.90 -9.61 -6.08
CA GLY A 75 5.53 -9.91 -4.69
C GLY A 75 5.08 -8.65 -3.92
N PRO A 76 4.69 -8.81 -2.65
CA PRO A 76 4.32 -7.68 -1.80
C PRO A 76 5.53 -6.81 -1.45
N PRO A 77 5.33 -5.50 -1.18
CA PRO A 77 6.31 -4.70 -0.44
C PRO A 77 6.54 -5.31 0.97
N PRO A 78 7.55 -4.87 1.73
CA PRO A 78 7.73 -5.38 3.07
C PRO A 78 6.49 -5.12 3.94
N ILE A 79 6.16 -6.09 4.78
CA ILE A 79 4.96 -6.10 5.62
C ILE A 79 5.40 -5.98 7.07
N THR A 80 4.77 -5.08 7.80
CA THR A 80 4.95 -4.92 9.24
C THR A 80 4.31 -6.09 9.99
N GLY A 81 5.08 -6.74 10.85
CA GLY A 81 4.67 -7.83 11.72
C GLY A 81 4.39 -7.34 13.14
N ASP A 82 4.82 -8.13 14.13
CA ASP A 82 4.65 -7.79 15.54
C ASP A 82 5.36 -6.47 15.90
N LEU A 83 4.67 -5.67 16.71
CA LEU A 83 5.12 -4.34 17.16
C LEU A 83 4.82 -4.19 18.64
N SER A 84 5.82 -3.79 19.42
CA SER A 84 5.60 -3.33 20.80
C SER A 84 5.82 -1.82 20.97
N CYS A 85 6.40 -1.16 19.95
CA CYS A 85 6.47 0.29 19.84
C CYS A 85 5.24 0.86 19.10
N VAL A 86 5.20 2.17 18.87
CA VAL A 86 4.07 2.86 18.24
C VAL A 86 4.31 3.08 16.76
N PHE A 87 3.50 2.45 15.90
CA PHE A 87 3.48 2.72 14.47
C PHE A 87 2.86 4.08 14.18
N LYS A 88 3.51 4.92 13.35
CA LYS A 88 2.99 6.23 12.94
C LYS A 88 2.58 6.28 11.48
N LYS A 89 3.48 5.88 10.58
CA LYS A 89 3.24 5.91 9.14
C LYS A 89 4.22 5.01 8.41
N GLU A 90 3.82 4.59 7.21
CA GLU A 90 4.70 3.92 6.26
C GLU A 90 4.58 4.53 4.87
N LEU A 91 5.65 4.41 4.09
CA LEU A 91 5.74 4.85 2.71
C LEU A 91 6.52 3.82 1.92
N PHE A 92 6.05 3.47 0.73
CA PHE A 92 6.76 2.57 -0.17
C PHE A 92 6.96 3.22 -1.55
N ASP A 93 8.22 3.36 -1.96
CA ASP A 93 8.61 3.76 -3.30
C ASP A 93 8.99 2.51 -4.10
N HIS A 94 8.11 2.09 -5.02
CA HIS A 94 8.36 0.91 -5.84
C HIS A 94 9.57 1.07 -6.77
N GLY A 95 9.77 2.26 -7.34
CA GLY A 95 10.87 2.53 -8.27
C GLY A 95 12.23 2.37 -7.60
N LYS A 96 12.34 2.83 -6.35
CA LYS A 96 13.55 2.65 -5.51
C LYS A 96 13.59 1.32 -4.78
N ARG A 97 12.44 0.63 -4.68
CA ARG A 97 12.19 -0.50 -3.77
C ARG A 97 12.56 -0.16 -2.33
N GLU A 98 12.11 1.01 -1.89
CA GLU A 98 12.41 1.55 -0.57
C GLU A 98 11.14 1.62 0.27
N HIS A 99 11.13 0.95 1.41
CA HIS A 99 10.07 1.01 2.40
C HIS A 99 10.58 1.79 3.61
N THR A 100 9.90 2.88 3.92
CA THR A 100 10.22 3.74 5.06
C THR A 100 9.08 3.68 6.06
N VAL A 101 9.40 3.24 7.27
CA VAL A 101 8.45 3.13 8.39
C VAL A 101 8.88 4.06 9.50
N HIS A 102 7.95 4.88 9.98
CA HIS A 102 8.16 5.77 11.10
C HIS A 102 7.49 5.19 12.35
N LEU A 103 8.32 5.01 13.38
CA LEU A 103 7.95 4.45 14.66
C LEU A 103 8.21 5.48 15.76
N ASP A 104 7.55 5.30 16.88
CA ASP A 104 7.66 6.14 18.07
C ASP A 104 7.58 5.29 19.35
N GLY A 105 7.89 5.87 20.51
CA GLY A 105 7.91 5.14 21.79
C GLY A 105 9.03 4.09 21.90
N GLN A 106 8.95 3.25 22.93
CA GLN A 106 9.96 2.22 23.22
C GLN A 106 9.45 0.82 22.90
N GLY A 107 10.31 -0.02 22.31
CA GLY A 107 9.98 -1.42 22.05
C GLY A 107 10.71 -2.00 20.85
N ASP A 108 10.09 -3.01 20.24
CA ASP A 108 10.64 -3.73 19.10
C ASP A 108 9.65 -3.70 17.93
N ALA A 109 10.17 -3.95 16.73
CA ALA A 109 9.40 -4.05 15.50
C ALA A 109 9.90 -5.19 14.62
N ALA A 110 8.96 -5.97 14.08
CA ALA A 110 9.24 -7.00 13.10
C ALA A 110 8.72 -6.59 11.72
N PHE A 111 9.46 -6.97 10.68
CA PHE A 111 9.04 -6.84 9.29
C PHE A 111 9.36 -8.13 8.54
N SER A 112 8.65 -8.38 7.45
CA SER A 112 8.97 -9.44 6.50
C SER A 112 9.02 -8.87 5.09
N PHE A 113 9.83 -9.46 4.22
CA PHE A 113 9.94 -9.03 2.83
C PHE A 113 9.82 -10.21 1.86
N SER A 114 9.41 -9.92 0.63
CA SER A 114 9.31 -10.92 -0.43
C SER A 114 10.65 -11.06 -1.18
N SER A 115 11.14 -12.29 -1.36
CA SER A 115 12.29 -12.56 -2.25
C SER A 115 11.99 -12.22 -3.71
N LYS A 116 10.72 -12.15 -4.15
CA LYS A 116 10.41 -11.62 -5.48
C LYS A 116 10.68 -10.11 -5.58
N MET A 117 10.43 -9.37 -4.50
CA MET A 117 10.65 -7.92 -4.45
C MET A 117 12.14 -7.63 -4.26
N TYR A 118 12.79 -8.44 -3.42
CA TYR A 118 14.18 -8.31 -3.02
C TYR A 118 14.94 -9.62 -3.23
N PRO A 119 15.24 -9.99 -4.49
CA PRO A 119 15.87 -11.27 -4.82
C PRO A 119 17.27 -11.44 -4.23
N ASN A 120 17.96 -10.32 -3.99
CA ASN A 120 19.31 -10.31 -3.42
C ASN A 120 19.31 -9.94 -1.93
N GLY A 121 18.14 -9.99 -1.27
CA GLY A 121 17.96 -9.52 0.10
C GLY A 121 17.84 -8.00 0.22
N VAL A 122 17.92 -7.52 1.47
CA VAL A 122 17.66 -6.13 1.84
C VAL A 122 18.81 -5.52 2.64
N LYS A 123 18.92 -4.20 2.56
CA LYS A 123 19.65 -3.34 3.50
C LYS A 123 18.64 -2.67 4.41
N VAL A 124 18.91 -2.69 5.72
CA VAL A 124 18.06 -2.04 6.72
C VAL A 124 18.86 -0.95 7.40
N LYS A 125 18.31 0.27 7.44
CA LYS A 125 18.85 1.39 8.21
C LYS A 125 17.83 1.81 9.25
N THR A 126 18.29 2.04 10.46
CA THR A 126 17.47 2.48 11.59
C THR A 126 18.13 3.72 12.21
N THR A 127 17.34 4.72 12.60
CA THR A 127 17.89 5.89 13.33
C THR A 127 18.15 5.59 14.80
N THR A 128 17.43 4.61 15.37
CA THR A 128 17.65 4.05 16.71
C THR A 128 17.33 2.56 16.67
N GLY A 129 17.82 1.79 17.64
CA GLY A 129 17.65 0.34 17.67
C GLY A 129 18.52 -0.37 16.63
N GLU A 130 18.64 -1.67 16.79
CA GLU A 130 19.50 -2.51 15.95
C GLU A 130 18.65 -3.42 15.07
N ALA A 131 18.98 -3.47 13.78
CA ALA A 131 18.28 -4.31 12.81
C ALA A 131 19.06 -5.60 12.54
N GLN A 132 18.38 -6.74 12.66
CA GLN A 132 18.87 -8.04 12.27
C GLN A 132 18.00 -8.62 11.15
N VAL A 133 18.63 -9.10 10.08
CA VAL A 133 17.95 -9.77 8.97
C VAL A 133 18.21 -11.27 9.05
N THR A 134 17.17 -12.08 9.11
CA THR A 134 17.25 -13.55 9.12
C THR A 134 16.27 -14.14 8.11
N GLY A 135 16.81 -14.72 7.03
CA GLY A 135 16.01 -15.12 5.88
C GLY A 135 15.25 -13.93 5.29
N ASN A 136 13.92 -14.05 5.21
CA ASN A 136 13.03 -12.99 4.73
C ASN A 136 12.40 -12.15 5.86
N SER A 137 12.92 -12.28 7.08
CA SER A 137 12.44 -11.56 8.26
C SER A 137 13.47 -10.54 8.71
N ILE A 138 12.98 -9.41 9.23
CA ILE A 138 13.75 -8.31 9.78
C ILE A 138 13.23 -8.08 11.19
N GLN A 139 14.12 -8.03 12.16
CA GLN A 139 13.79 -7.67 13.53
C GLN A 139 14.58 -6.43 13.92
N VAL A 140 13.87 -5.41 14.41
CA VAL A 140 14.45 -4.17 14.93
C VAL A 140 14.21 -4.15 16.43
N THR A 141 15.28 -4.29 17.21
CA THR A 141 15.20 -4.32 18.67
C THR A 141 15.67 -3.01 19.28
N GLY A 142 15.07 -2.62 20.41
CA GLY A 142 15.48 -1.42 21.14
C GLY A 142 15.16 -0.12 20.40
N VAL A 143 14.03 -0.08 19.70
CA VAL A 143 13.45 1.16 19.17
C VAL A 143 13.22 2.11 20.34
N ASN A 144 13.68 3.36 20.20
CA ASN A 144 13.44 4.43 21.15
C ASN A 144 13.11 5.70 20.34
N GLY A 145 11.81 5.88 20.11
CA GLY A 145 11.24 6.86 19.21
C GLY A 145 11.60 8.32 19.52
N PRO A 146 11.59 9.21 18.51
CA PRO A 146 11.16 8.95 17.13
C PRO A 146 12.22 8.17 16.31
N THR A 147 11.76 7.14 15.60
CA THR A 147 12.63 6.23 14.83
C THR A 147 12.16 6.11 13.40
N THR A 148 13.10 6.15 12.45
CA THR A 148 12.84 5.82 11.05
C THR A 148 13.56 4.53 10.70
N VAL A 149 12.82 3.55 10.21
CA VAL A 149 13.33 2.29 9.66
C VAL A 149 13.20 2.37 8.14
N THR A 150 14.32 2.21 7.44
CA THR A 150 14.36 2.19 5.97
C THR A 150 14.86 0.83 5.50
N ILE A 151 14.01 0.12 4.76
CA ILE A 151 14.31 -1.17 4.12
C ILE A 151 14.45 -0.92 2.62
N SER A 152 15.63 -1.21 2.06
CA SER A 152 15.92 -1.04 0.64
C SER A 152 16.60 -2.27 0.06
N LYS A 153 16.71 -2.34 -1.27
CA LYS A 153 17.45 -3.42 -1.94
C LYS A 153 18.92 -3.47 -1.50
N ALA A 154 19.45 -4.67 -1.33
CA ALA A 154 20.88 -4.89 -1.07
C ALA A 154 21.78 -4.35 -2.19
#